data_AF-Q0C1I3-F1
#
_entry.id   AF-Q0C1I3-F1
#
_cell.length_a   1.000
_cell.length_b   1.000
_cell.length_c   1.000
_cell.angle_alpha   90.00
_cell.angle_beta   90.00
_cell.angle_gamma   90.00
#
_symmetry.space_group_name_H-M   'P 1'
#
loop_
_entity.id
_entity.type
_entity.pdbx_description
1 polymer ?
#
loop_
_entity_poly.entity_id
_entity_poly.type
_entity_poly.pdbx_seq_one_letter_code
_entity_poly.pdbx_strand_id
1 'polypeptide(L)'
;MPLLDAANLATKILLYGASLAAIGAALHGALGLHTNRRAYTWLAALVAATTLIRLLILNAQMGGSLGAALSLDQFGWTWAGGGRPALALFAGAVLLFAASIAKGRILPMLAAVSISAGFGLTGHTAGLEAPGLAPWVVAVHVLIAGFWLAAPVTLWPAPALTDRDVLARAESFSRVARFIVPLLFVSGVYLFWRINGDLTSALNSGYGRLLATKFLAALLILGLGALNMTRVTHQLATDAVSGRANLRATLRVDAVLFVLILGIIAAATTISGPVE
;
A
#
# COMPACT_ATOMS: atom_id res chain seq x y z
N MET A 1 -17.16 14.43 18.50
CA MET A 1 -16.66 14.68 17.13
C MET A 1 -15.14 14.52 17.03
N PRO A 2 -14.26 15.34 17.67
CA PRO A 2 -12.81 15.31 17.38
C PRO A 2 -12.11 13.97 17.69
N LEU A 3 -12.57 13.25 18.73
CA LEU A 3 -12.02 11.94 19.09
C LEU A 3 -12.38 10.85 18.04
N LEU A 4 -13.58 10.92 17.46
CA LEU A 4 -14.03 9.98 16.43
C LEU A 4 -13.29 10.21 15.12
N ASP A 5 -13.04 11.48 14.78
CA ASP A 5 -12.26 11.87 13.60
C ASP A 5 -10.79 11.44 13.74
N ALA A 6 -10.20 11.64 14.92
CA ALA A 6 -8.86 11.14 15.24
C ALA A 6 -8.78 9.62 15.14
N ALA A 7 -9.77 8.89 15.66
CA ALA A 7 -9.84 7.43 15.56
C ALA A 7 -9.98 6.96 14.10
N ASN A 8 -10.78 7.64 13.28
CA ASN A 8 -10.91 7.36 11.86
C ASN A 8 -9.60 7.58 11.10
N LEU A 9 -8.88 8.68 11.38
CA LEU A 9 -7.58 8.94 10.77
C LEU A 9 -6.56 7.87 11.16
N ALA A 10 -6.43 7.58 12.46
CA ALA A 10 -5.48 6.61 12.98
C ALA A 10 -5.72 5.21 12.41
N THR A 11 -6.99 4.77 12.36
CA THR A 11 -7.33 3.44 11.83
C THR A 11 -7.03 3.30 10.35
N LYS A 12 -7.22 4.35 9.54
CA LYS A 12 -6.81 4.35 8.14
C LYS A 12 -5.30 4.25 7.97
N ILE A 13 -4.52 5.03 8.72
CA ILE A 13 -3.05 4.95 8.68
C ILE A 13 -2.60 3.52 9.00
N LEU A 14 -3.12 2.94 10.10
CA LEU A 14 -2.78 1.60 10.53
C LEU A 14 -3.18 0.54 9.50
N LEU A 15 -4.40 0.62 8.96
CA LEU A 15 -4.90 -0.33 7.96
C LEU A 15 -4.09 -0.25 6.66
N TYR A 16 -3.79 0.96 6.17
CA TYR A 16 -3.03 1.16 4.94
C TYR A 16 -1.59 0.67 5.10
N GLY A 17 -0.94 1.02 6.21
CA GLY A 17 0.41 0.56 6.54
C GLY A 17 0.49 -0.97 6.67
N ALA A 18 -0.43 -1.56 7.44
CA ALA A 18 -0.50 -3.01 7.62
C ALA A 18 -0.73 -3.76 6.31
N SER A 19 -1.66 -3.27 5.49
CA SER A 19 -2.02 -3.90 4.22
C SER A 19 -0.88 -3.82 3.20
N LEU A 20 -0.25 -2.65 3.02
CA LEU A 20 0.87 -2.50 2.09
C LEU A 20 2.10 -3.30 2.55
N ALA A 21 2.38 -3.34 3.86
CA ALA A 21 3.45 -4.16 4.41
C ALA A 21 3.17 -5.66 4.20
N ALA A 22 1.92 -6.11 4.41
CA ALA A 22 1.48 -7.47 4.17
C ALA A 22 1.60 -7.86 2.69
N ILE A 23 1.09 -7.02 1.77
CA ILE A 23 1.22 -7.19 0.32
C ILE A 23 2.70 -7.29 -0.07
N GLY A 24 3.54 -6.35 0.39
CA GLY A 24 4.95 -6.32 0.05
C GLY A 24 5.71 -7.55 0.55
N ALA A 25 5.52 -7.94 1.82
CA ALA A 25 6.13 -9.14 2.38
C ALA A 25 5.69 -10.41 1.63
N ALA A 26 4.41 -10.50 1.26
CA ALA A 26 3.86 -11.63 0.55
C ALA A 26 4.42 -11.73 -0.88
N LEU A 27 4.42 -10.62 -1.64
CA LEU A 27 4.96 -10.59 -3.00
C LEU A 27 6.47 -10.87 -3.03
N HIS A 28 7.24 -10.29 -2.11
CA HIS A 28 8.69 -10.51 -2.05
C HIS A 28 9.05 -11.95 -1.69
N GLY A 29 8.26 -12.61 -0.83
CA GLY A 29 8.46 -14.04 -0.57
C GLY A 29 7.98 -14.94 -1.71
N ALA A 30 6.87 -14.60 -2.37
CA ALA A 30 6.40 -15.33 -3.55
C ALA A 30 7.40 -15.29 -4.72
N LEU A 31 8.09 -14.15 -4.87
CA LEU A 31 9.14 -13.94 -5.88
C LEU A 31 10.53 -14.43 -5.43
N GLY A 32 10.67 -14.93 -4.21
CA GLY A 32 11.94 -15.44 -3.68
C GLY A 32 12.99 -14.38 -3.35
N LEU A 33 12.60 -13.11 -3.24
CA LEU A 33 13.51 -12.00 -2.90
C LEU A 33 13.89 -12.01 -1.42
N HIS A 34 12.88 -12.13 -0.55
CA HIS A 34 13.06 -12.17 0.89
C HIS A 34 11.83 -12.81 1.55
N THR A 35 12.04 -13.85 2.36
CA THR A 35 10.95 -14.53 3.07
C THR A 35 11.21 -14.49 4.57
N ASN A 36 10.27 -13.90 5.31
CA ASN A 36 10.25 -13.95 6.77
C ASN A 36 8.88 -14.46 7.23
N ARG A 37 8.78 -15.75 7.54
CA ARG A 37 7.51 -16.40 7.95
C ARG A 37 6.95 -15.83 9.25
N ARG A 38 7.80 -15.37 10.18
CA ARG A 38 7.35 -14.68 11.39
C ARG A 38 6.73 -13.33 11.05
N ALA A 39 7.22 -12.63 10.04
CA ALA A 39 6.58 -11.41 9.58
C ALA A 39 5.18 -11.69 9.01
N TYR A 40 4.96 -12.81 8.33
CA TYR A 40 3.63 -13.18 7.81
C TYR A 40 2.60 -13.36 8.91
N THR A 41 2.95 -14.03 10.01
CA THR A 41 2.02 -14.20 11.14
C THR A 41 1.64 -12.85 11.76
N TRP A 42 2.63 -11.99 12.01
CA TRP A 42 2.38 -10.67 12.59
C TRP A 42 1.60 -9.75 11.67
N LEU A 43 1.93 -9.71 10.38
CA LEU A 43 1.24 -8.89 9.39
C LEU A 43 -0.19 -9.39 9.14
N ALA A 44 -0.42 -10.70 9.12
CA ALA A 44 -1.76 -11.27 9.04
C ALA A 44 -2.63 -10.84 10.23
N ALA A 45 -2.11 -10.97 11.46
CA ALA A 45 -2.79 -10.52 12.66
C ALA A 45 -3.06 -9.01 12.63
N LEU A 46 -2.10 -8.21 12.19
CA LEU A 46 -2.22 -6.76 12.10
C LEU A 46 -3.28 -6.33 11.07
N VAL A 47 -3.30 -6.95 9.88
CA VAL A 47 -4.34 -6.69 8.87
C VAL A 47 -5.72 -7.07 9.40
N ALA A 48 -5.87 -8.23 10.03
CA ALA A 48 -7.15 -8.65 10.62
C ALA A 48 -7.61 -7.69 11.73
N ALA A 49 -6.73 -7.34 12.67
CA ALA A 49 -7.05 -6.43 13.77
C ALA A 49 -7.43 -5.03 13.26
N THR A 50 -6.65 -4.45 12.35
CA THR A 50 -6.93 -3.12 11.80
C THR A 50 -8.19 -3.10 10.93
N THR A 51 -8.50 -4.19 10.23
CA THR A 51 -9.77 -4.35 9.49
C THR A 51 -10.97 -4.39 10.44
N LEU A 52 -10.88 -5.16 11.52
CA LEU A 52 -11.93 -5.23 12.54
C LEU A 52 -12.15 -3.85 13.20
N ILE A 53 -11.07 -3.20 13.63
CA ILE A 53 -11.16 -1.86 14.22
C ILE A 53 -11.74 -0.87 13.21
N ARG A 54 -11.40 -0.97 11.91
CA ARG A 54 -11.98 -0.10 10.89
C ARG A 54 -13.50 -0.29 10.75
N LEU A 55 -14.01 -1.52 10.80
CA LEU A 55 -15.45 -1.79 10.82
C LEU A 55 -16.13 -1.19 12.05
N LEU A 56 -15.53 -1.32 13.23
CA LEU A 56 -16.04 -0.75 14.47
C LEU A 56 -16.10 0.78 14.41
N ILE A 57 -15.04 1.42 13.89
CA ILE A 57 -15.05 2.88 13.68
C ILE A 57 -16.06 3.29 12.62
N LEU A 58 -16.23 2.53 11.54
CA LEU A 58 -17.27 2.81 10.55
C LEU A 58 -18.67 2.73 11.18
N ASN A 59 -18.92 1.74 12.03
CA ASN A 59 -20.17 1.62 12.77
C ASN A 59 -20.40 2.82 13.72
N ALA A 60 -19.35 3.23 14.45
CA ALA A 60 -19.37 4.43 15.29
C ALA A 60 -19.64 5.71 14.50
N GLN A 61 -19.13 5.82 13.26
CA GLN A 61 -19.41 6.95 12.36
C GLN A 61 -20.87 6.99 11.95
N MET A 62 -21.47 5.83 11.61
CA MET A 62 -22.90 5.74 11.28
C MET A 62 -23.79 6.11 12.47
N GLY A 63 -23.39 5.74 13.69
CA GLY A 63 -24.10 6.09 14.93
C GLY A 63 -23.71 7.43 15.55
N GLY A 64 -22.84 8.22 14.91
CA GLY A 64 -22.43 9.56 15.36
C GLY A 64 -21.59 9.63 16.64
N SER A 65 -21.20 8.49 17.24
CA SER A 65 -20.42 8.45 18.48
C SER A 65 -19.63 7.14 18.63
N LEU A 66 -18.54 7.18 19.40
CA LEU A 66 -17.74 5.97 19.70
C LEU A 66 -18.53 4.91 20.49
N GLY A 67 -19.54 5.32 21.28
CA GLY A 67 -20.42 4.39 21.99
C GLY A 67 -21.24 3.50 21.05
N ALA A 68 -21.46 3.96 19.81
CA ALA A 68 -22.18 3.21 18.79
C ALA A 68 -21.31 2.18 18.05
N ALA A 69 -20.01 2.05 18.36
CA ALA A 69 -19.10 1.13 17.68
C ALA A 69 -19.61 -0.32 17.64
N LEU A 70 -20.33 -0.76 18.68
CA LEU A 70 -20.91 -2.10 18.82
C LEU A 70 -22.44 -2.13 18.70
N SER A 71 -23.08 -1.01 18.33
CA SER A 71 -24.53 -0.98 18.17
C SER A 71 -24.95 -1.83 16.96
N LEU A 72 -26.01 -2.62 17.15
CA LEU A 72 -26.59 -3.45 16.11
C LEU A 72 -27.49 -2.66 15.17
N ASP A 73 -27.99 -1.49 15.59
CA ASP A 73 -28.97 -0.73 14.81
C ASP A 73 -28.36 -0.18 13.52
N GLN A 74 -27.07 0.14 13.52
CA GLN A 74 -26.34 0.62 12.32
C GLN A 74 -25.64 -0.50 11.55
N PHE A 75 -25.62 -1.74 12.06
CA PHE A 75 -24.83 -2.82 11.48
C PHE A 75 -25.18 -3.09 10.02
N GLY A 76 -26.46 -3.03 9.65
CA GLY A 76 -26.89 -3.21 8.25
C GLY A 76 -26.23 -2.22 7.29
N TRP A 77 -26.20 -0.94 7.66
CA TRP A 77 -25.56 0.13 6.88
C TRP A 77 -24.04 -0.02 6.85
N THR A 78 -23.44 -0.35 8.00
CA THR A 78 -21.99 -0.63 8.10
C THR A 78 -21.58 -1.81 7.23
N TRP A 79 -22.37 -2.89 7.22
CA TRP A 79 -22.10 -4.06 6.40
C TRP A 79 -22.26 -3.76 4.92
N ALA A 80 -23.30 -3.02 4.53
CA ALA A 80 -23.50 -2.59 3.15
C ALA A 80 -22.32 -1.76 2.61
N GLY A 81 -21.77 -0.85 3.42
CA GLY A 81 -20.64 0.01 3.02
C GLY A 81 -19.25 -0.62 3.20
N GLY A 82 -19.06 -1.48 4.20
CA GLY A 82 -17.74 -1.94 4.64
C GLY A 82 -17.53 -3.47 4.65
N GLY A 83 -18.58 -4.28 4.49
CA GLY A 83 -18.50 -5.74 4.62
C GLY A 83 -17.65 -6.39 3.53
N ARG A 84 -17.89 -6.05 2.26
CA ARG A 84 -17.15 -6.59 1.10
C ARG A 84 -15.63 -6.34 1.17
N PRO A 85 -15.14 -5.11 1.37
CA PRO A 85 -13.71 -4.88 1.50
C PRO A 85 -13.14 -5.57 2.74
N ALA A 86 -13.87 -5.62 3.87
CA ALA A 86 -13.41 -6.32 5.06
C ALA A 86 -13.26 -7.84 4.82
N LEU A 87 -14.20 -8.48 4.12
CA LEU A 87 -14.08 -9.90 3.76
C LEU A 87 -12.84 -10.18 2.92
N ALA A 88 -12.52 -9.34 1.93
CA ALA A 88 -11.32 -9.48 1.12
C ALA A 88 -10.02 -9.33 1.95
N LEU A 89 -10.00 -8.40 2.90
CA LEU A 89 -8.88 -8.19 3.82
C LEU A 89 -8.72 -9.36 4.80
N PHE A 90 -9.81 -9.86 5.38
CA PHE A 90 -9.78 -11.04 6.27
C PHE A 90 -9.35 -12.31 5.52
N ALA A 91 -9.90 -12.55 4.33
CA ALA A 91 -9.47 -13.67 3.48
C ALA A 91 -7.97 -13.56 3.16
N GLY A 92 -7.49 -12.36 2.83
CA GLY A 92 -6.08 -12.10 2.61
C GLY A 92 -5.21 -12.35 3.84
N ALA A 93 -5.66 -11.95 5.03
CA ALA A 93 -4.98 -12.24 6.29
C ALA A 93 -4.90 -13.74 6.58
N VAL A 94 -5.99 -14.48 6.38
CA VAL A 94 -6.02 -15.95 6.53
C VAL A 94 -5.06 -16.62 5.56
N LEU A 95 -5.06 -16.20 4.28
CA LEU A 95 -4.13 -16.72 3.27
C LEU A 95 -2.66 -16.42 3.63
N LEU A 96 -2.37 -15.23 4.16
CA LEU A 96 -1.03 -14.86 4.59
C LEU A 96 -0.57 -15.66 5.82
N PHE A 97 -1.48 -15.89 6.78
CA PHE A 97 -1.22 -16.78 7.90
C PHE A 97 -0.99 -18.22 7.44
N ALA A 98 -1.81 -18.74 6.54
CA ALA A 98 -1.59 -20.06 5.95
C ALA A 98 -0.21 -20.14 5.25
N ALA A 99 0.20 -19.07 4.55
CA ALA A 99 1.52 -18.97 3.92
C ALA A 99 2.69 -18.97 4.93
N SER A 100 2.47 -18.59 6.20
CA SER A 100 3.52 -18.66 7.22
C SER A 100 3.84 -20.10 7.61
N ILE A 101 2.87 -21.01 7.48
CA ILE A 101 2.97 -22.43 7.83
C ILE A 101 3.33 -23.26 6.60
N ALA A 102 2.60 -23.10 5.50
CA ALA A 102 2.78 -23.86 4.27
C ALA A 102 4.02 -23.41 3.48
N LYS A 103 4.62 -24.33 2.71
CA LYS A 103 5.68 -24.00 1.75
C LYS A 103 5.06 -23.72 0.38
N GLY A 104 5.57 -22.71 -0.31
CA GLY A 104 5.15 -22.37 -1.67
C GLY A 104 4.92 -20.89 -1.89
N ARG A 105 4.74 -20.53 -3.17
CA ARG A 105 4.57 -19.14 -3.64
C ARG A 105 3.11 -18.74 -3.87
N ILE A 106 2.20 -19.70 -3.97
CA ILE A 106 0.81 -19.45 -4.38
C ILE A 106 0.03 -18.72 -3.27
N LEU A 107 0.05 -19.24 -2.04
CA LEU A 107 -0.66 -18.62 -0.91
C LEU A 107 -0.28 -17.16 -0.64
N PRO A 108 1.01 -16.78 -0.55
CA PRO A 108 1.35 -15.37 -0.37
C PRO A 108 0.93 -14.52 -1.59
N MET A 109 0.95 -15.05 -2.80
CA MET A 109 0.49 -14.33 -3.99
C MET A 109 -1.04 -14.10 -3.94
N LEU A 110 -1.82 -15.11 -3.56
CA LEU A 110 -3.27 -14.97 -3.35
C LEU A 110 -3.59 -14.03 -2.19
N ALA A 111 -2.81 -14.06 -1.11
CA ALA A 111 -2.95 -13.13 0.00
C ALA A 111 -2.77 -11.68 -0.46
N ALA A 112 -1.69 -11.40 -1.21
CA ALA A 112 -1.42 -10.07 -1.74
C ALA A 112 -2.57 -9.57 -2.64
N VAL A 113 -3.06 -10.42 -3.55
CA VAL A 113 -4.20 -10.10 -4.43
C VAL A 113 -5.47 -9.85 -3.64
N SER A 114 -5.79 -10.68 -2.64
CA SER A 114 -6.99 -10.53 -1.81
C SER A 114 -6.96 -9.25 -0.98
N ILE A 115 -5.83 -8.93 -0.33
CA ILE A 115 -5.68 -7.69 0.45
C ILE A 115 -5.82 -6.48 -0.48
N SER A 116 -5.16 -6.50 -1.64
CA SER A 116 -5.25 -5.43 -2.65
C SER A 116 -6.68 -5.26 -3.17
N ALA A 117 -7.41 -6.34 -3.43
CA ALA A 117 -8.80 -6.31 -3.90
C ALA A 117 -9.72 -5.60 -2.89
N GLY A 118 -9.45 -5.72 -1.59
CA GLY A 118 -10.17 -4.98 -0.55
C GLY A 118 -10.18 -3.47 -0.77
N PHE A 119 -9.10 -2.89 -1.33
CA PHE A 119 -9.03 -1.46 -1.67
C PHE A 119 -9.78 -1.10 -2.95
N GLY A 120 -9.85 -2.02 -3.92
CA GLY A 120 -10.65 -1.81 -5.12
C GLY A 120 -12.16 -1.86 -4.85
N LEU A 121 -12.57 -2.63 -3.83
CA LEU A 121 -13.98 -2.80 -3.43
C LEU A 121 -14.52 -1.67 -2.55
N THR A 122 -13.73 -0.61 -2.31
CA THR A 122 -14.09 0.51 -1.45
C THR A 122 -13.58 1.84 -2.02
N GLY A 123 -13.99 2.94 -1.39
CA GLY A 123 -13.55 4.29 -1.76
C GLY A 123 -14.23 4.86 -3.01
N HIS A 124 -13.81 6.07 -3.37
CA HIS A 124 -14.46 6.91 -4.39
C HIS A 124 -14.56 6.23 -5.76
N THR A 125 -13.57 5.45 -6.18
CA THR A 125 -13.62 4.77 -7.49
C THR A 125 -14.67 3.68 -7.56
N ALA A 126 -15.03 3.06 -6.44
CA ALA A 126 -16.10 2.07 -6.36
C ALA A 126 -17.49 2.73 -6.21
N GLY A 127 -17.53 3.97 -5.70
CA GLY A 127 -18.74 4.77 -5.53
C GLY A 127 -19.05 5.74 -6.69
N LEU A 128 -18.25 5.75 -7.76
CA LEU A 128 -18.59 6.51 -8.97
C LEU A 128 -19.89 5.99 -9.59
N GLU A 129 -20.69 6.87 -10.21
CA GLU A 129 -21.90 6.45 -10.94
C GLU A 129 -21.60 5.39 -12.02
N ALA A 130 -20.44 5.52 -12.68
CA ALA A 130 -19.89 4.53 -13.61
C ALA A 130 -18.46 4.12 -13.19
N PRO A 131 -18.31 3.14 -12.27
CA PRO A 131 -17.00 2.71 -11.76
C PRO A 131 -16.09 2.19 -12.87
N GLY A 132 -16.65 1.46 -13.85
CA GLY A 132 -15.92 0.88 -14.98
C GLY A 132 -14.68 0.11 -14.52
N LEU A 133 -13.52 0.43 -15.09
CA LEU A 133 -12.24 -0.19 -14.75
C LEU A 133 -11.58 0.36 -13.47
N ALA A 134 -12.07 1.47 -12.88
CA ALA A 134 -11.36 2.15 -11.80
C ALA A 134 -11.13 1.28 -10.54
N PRO A 135 -12.10 0.51 -10.03
CA PRO A 135 -11.88 -0.44 -8.93
C PRO A 135 -10.74 -1.43 -9.17
N TRP A 136 -10.67 -1.99 -10.38
CA TRP A 136 -9.63 -2.94 -10.78
C TRP A 136 -8.25 -2.26 -10.86
N VAL A 137 -8.21 -1.06 -11.41
CA VAL A 137 -6.96 -0.27 -11.49
C VAL A 137 -6.48 0.10 -10.09
N VAL A 138 -7.36 0.43 -9.14
CA VAL A 138 -6.98 0.67 -7.73
C VAL A 138 -6.37 -0.58 -7.12
N ALA A 139 -6.99 -1.76 -7.30
CA ALA A 139 -6.44 -3.00 -6.78
C ALA A 139 -5.02 -3.24 -7.34
N VAL A 140 -4.84 -3.20 -8.67
CA VAL A 140 -3.53 -3.38 -9.30
C VAL A 140 -2.51 -2.34 -8.83
N HIS A 141 -2.92 -1.07 -8.71
CA HIS A 141 -2.06 0.01 -8.22
C HIS A 141 -1.57 -0.25 -6.78
N VAL A 142 -2.48 -0.65 -5.88
CA VAL A 142 -2.14 -0.98 -4.48
C VAL A 142 -1.25 -2.21 -4.39
N LEU A 143 -1.46 -3.21 -5.26
CA LEU A 143 -0.64 -4.41 -5.32
C LEU A 143 0.82 -4.06 -5.66
N ILE A 144 1.02 -3.24 -6.71
CA ILE A 144 2.35 -2.80 -7.15
C ILE A 144 2.97 -1.83 -6.14
N ALA A 145 2.19 -0.92 -5.57
CA ALA A 145 2.64 -0.01 -4.53
C ALA A 145 3.14 -0.77 -3.29
N GLY A 146 2.43 -1.83 -2.87
CA GLY A 146 2.85 -2.70 -1.77
C GLY A 146 4.16 -3.43 -2.07
N PHE A 147 4.33 -3.93 -3.29
CA PHE A 147 5.62 -4.49 -3.74
C PHE A 147 6.76 -3.48 -3.59
N TRP A 148 6.58 -2.24 -4.03
CA TRP A 148 7.63 -1.24 -3.95
C TRP A 148 7.90 -0.78 -2.52
N LEU A 149 6.84 -0.57 -1.73
CA LEU A 149 6.97 -0.13 -0.34
C LEU A 149 7.81 -1.08 0.52
N ALA A 150 7.84 -2.38 0.18
CA ALA A 150 8.70 -3.34 0.86
C ALA A 150 10.20 -3.25 0.47
N ALA A 151 10.56 -2.56 -0.61
CA ALA A 151 11.93 -2.50 -1.12
C ALA A 151 12.97 -2.00 -0.09
N PRO A 152 12.71 -0.92 0.70
CA PRO A 152 13.65 -0.48 1.72
C PRO A 152 13.94 -1.54 2.79
N VAL A 153 13.00 -2.45 3.06
CA VAL A 153 13.17 -3.51 4.05
C VAL A 153 13.91 -4.71 3.45
N THR A 154 13.53 -5.12 2.24
CA THR A 154 14.03 -6.38 1.64
C THR A 154 15.36 -6.21 0.90
N LEU A 155 15.62 -5.02 0.35
CA LEU A 155 16.86 -4.67 -0.36
C LEU A 155 17.89 -3.99 0.54
N TRP A 156 17.60 -3.79 1.83
CA TRP A 156 18.54 -3.16 2.74
C TRP A 156 19.88 -3.90 2.73
N PRO A 157 21.02 -3.23 2.41
CA PRO A 157 22.32 -3.88 2.33
C PRO A 157 22.90 -4.07 3.74
N ALA A 158 22.27 -4.97 4.51
CA ALA A 158 22.65 -5.28 5.86
C ALA A 158 24.12 -5.77 5.92
N PRO A 159 24.86 -5.46 7.00
CA PRO A 159 26.25 -5.89 7.15
C PRO A 159 26.46 -7.40 7.05
N ALA A 160 25.45 -8.20 7.43
CA ALA A 160 25.49 -9.66 7.38
C ALA A 160 25.37 -10.26 5.96
N LEU A 161 24.97 -9.48 4.96
CA LEU A 161 24.86 -9.94 3.57
C LEU A 161 26.20 -9.78 2.85
N THR A 162 26.55 -10.70 1.96
CA THR A 162 27.71 -10.52 1.07
C THR A 162 27.39 -9.54 -0.05
N ASP A 163 28.41 -8.96 -0.69
CA ASP A 163 28.20 -8.02 -1.81
C ASP A 163 27.45 -8.67 -2.96
N ARG A 164 27.76 -9.95 -3.21
CA ARG A 164 27.06 -10.78 -4.20
C ARG A 164 25.58 -10.95 -3.86
N ASP A 165 25.22 -11.16 -2.59
CA ASP A 165 23.82 -11.30 -2.18
C ASP A 165 23.05 -9.99 -2.36
N VAL A 166 23.66 -8.85 -2.01
CA VAL A 166 23.05 -7.53 -2.18
C VAL A 166 22.82 -7.24 -3.66
N LEU A 167 23.82 -7.47 -4.51
CA LEU A 167 23.70 -7.30 -5.96
C LEU A 167 22.62 -8.22 -6.53
N ALA A 168 22.63 -9.51 -6.21
CA ALA A 168 21.66 -10.47 -6.73
C ALA A 168 20.21 -10.12 -6.34
N ARG A 169 20.00 -9.62 -5.12
CA ARG A 169 18.68 -9.12 -4.68
C ARG A 169 18.26 -7.87 -5.46
N ALA A 170 19.18 -6.90 -5.62
CA ALA A 170 18.92 -5.68 -6.37
C ALA A 170 18.57 -5.98 -7.84
N GLU A 171 19.30 -6.88 -8.49
CA GLU A 171 19.03 -7.31 -9.88
C GLU A 171 17.69 -8.06 -10.00
N SER A 172 17.40 -8.96 -9.06
CA SER A 172 16.15 -9.73 -9.05
C SER A 172 14.94 -8.82 -8.87
N PHE A 173 15.02 -7.86 -7.95
CA PHE A 173 13.99 -6.84 -7.79
C PHE A 173 13.85 -5.97 -9.04
N SER A 174 14.97 -5.49 -9.59
CA SER A 174 14.99 -4.62 -10.78
C SER A 174 14.36 -5.28 -12.00
N ARG A 175 14.53 -6.60 -12.15
CA ARG A 175 13.93 -7.38 -13.25
C ARG A 175 12.40 -7.30 -13.22
N VAL A 176 11.79 -7.39 -12.04
CA VAL A 176 10.34 -7.28 -11.88
C VAL A 176 9.90 -5.82 -11.97
N ALA A 177 10.62 -4.93 -11.27
CA ALA A 177 10.32 -3.49 -11.22
C ALA A 177 10.24 -2.85 -12.62
N ARG A 178 11.11 -3.27 -13.56
CA ARG A 178 11.11 -2.74 -14.94
C ARG A 178 9.76 -2.83 -15.64
N PHE A 179 8.94 -3.83 -15.31
CA PHE A 179 7.63 -4.01 -15.93
C PHE A 179 6.50 -3.39 -15.12
N ILE A 180 6.52 -3.56 -13.80
CA ILE A 180 5.40 -3.13 -12.96
C ILE A 180 5.45 -1.64 -12.62
N VAL A 181 6.63 -1.01 -12.60
CA VAL A 181 6.79 0.41 -12.27
C VAL A 181 6.14 1.33 -13.33
N PRO A 182 6.33 1.12 -14.64
CA PRO A 182 5.58 1.85 -15.66
C PRO A 182 4.05 1.68 -15.50
N LEU A 183 3.59 0.47 -15.17
CA LEU A 183 2.18 0.20 -14.92
C LEU A 183 1.66 0.95 -13.69
N LEU A 184 2.46 1.09 -12.63
CA LEU A 184 2.14 1.92 -11.46
C LEU A 184 1.97 3.39 -11.85
N PHE A 185 2.86 3.91 -12.70
CA PHE A 185 2.77 5.29 -13.16
C PHE A 185 1.50 5.54 -13.98
N VAL A 186 1.25 4.70 -15.00
CA VAL A 186 0.06 4.82 -15.86
C VAL A 186 -1.22 4.68 -15.06
N SER A 187 -1.29 3.71 -14.14
CA SER A 187 -2.45 3.57 -13.25
C SER A 187 -2.63 4.78 -12.33
N GLY A 188 -1.54 5.36 -11.81
CA GLY A 188 -1.59 6.58 -11.02
C GLY A 188 -2.15 7.78 -11.78
N VAL A 189 -1.69 8.00 -13.02
CA VAL A 189 -2.21 9.07 -13.90
C VAL A 189 -3.69 8.85 -14.22
N TYR A 190 -4.06 7.63 -14.59
CA TYR A 190 -5.45 7.28 -14.88
C TYR A 190 -6.36 7.52 -13.67
N LEU A 191 -5.95 7.08 -12.47
CA LEU A 191 -6.73 7.28 -11.25
C LEU A 191 -6.83 8.77 -10.86
N PHE A 192 -5.73 9.52 -11.00
CA PHE A 192 -5.73 10.96 -10.73
C PHE A 192 -6.74 11.69 -11.61
N TRP A 193 -6.75 11.39 -12.91
CA TRP A 193 -7.72 11.97 -13.84
C TRP A 193 -9.15 11.51 -13.52
N ARG A 194 -9.38 10.20 -13.37
CA ARG A 194 -10.71 9.66 -13.10
C ARG A 194 -11.37 10.21 -11.85
N ILE A 195 -10.59 10.59 -10.83
CA ILE A 195 -11.13 11.12 -9.58
C ILE A 195 -11.35 12.64 -9.65
N ASN A 196 -10.46 13.40 -10.29
CA ASN A 196 -10.56 14.87 -10.29
C ASN A 196 -11.22 15.47 -11.53
N GLY A 197 -11.41 14.68 -12.60
CA GLY A 197 -11.91 15.16 -13.89
C GLY A 197 -10.87 15.93 -14.71
N ASP A 198 -10.17 16.89 -14.11
CA ASP A 198 -9.10 17.66 -14.76
C ASP A 198 -8.10 18.23 -13.74
N LEU A 199 -6.99 18.81 -14.24
CA LEU A 199 -5.92 19.35 -13.39
C LEU A 199 -6.34 20.62 -12.65
N THR A 200 -7.14 21.48 -13.27
CA THR A 200 -7.62 22.74 -12.67
C THR A 200 -8.53 22.43 -11.47
N SER A 201 -9.47 21.50 -11.65
CA SER A 201 -10.36 20.98 -10.61
C SER A 201 -9.56 20.34 -9.46
N ALA A 202 -8.51 19.58 -9.79
CA ALA A 202 -7.63 19.02 -8.78
C ALA A 202 -6.92 20.09 -7.93
N LEU A 203 -6.39 21.15 -8.54
CA LEU A 203 -5.65 22.19 -7.83
C LEU A 203 -6.55 23.13 -7.02
N ASN A 204 -7.81 23.27 -7.42
CA ASN A 204 -8.79 24.11 -6.74
C ASN A 204 -9.37 23.45 -5.46
N SER A 205 -9.39 22.12 -5.39
CA SER A 205 -9.90 21.39 -4.21
C SER A 205 -8.80 21.01 -3.21
N GLY A 206 -9.14 20.97 -1.91
CA GLY A 206 -8.21 20.48 -0.87
C GLY A 206 -7.82 19.01 -1.09
N TYR A 207 -8.78 18.19 -1.50
CA TYR A 207 -8.58 16.80 -1.88
C TYR A 207 -7.57 16.65 -3.03
N GLY A 208 -7.80 17.36 -4.13
CA GLY A 208 -7.00 17.24 -5.34
C GLY A 208 -5.58 17.78 -5.14
N ARG A 209 -5.38 18.82 -4.32
CA ARG A 209 -4.04 19.29 -3.93
C ARG A 209 -3.26 18.21 -3.16
N LEU A 210 -3.89 17.51 -2.22
CA LEU A 210 -3.25 16.39 -1.53
C LEU A 210 -2.91 15.26 -2.51
N LEU A 211 -3.80 14.96 -3.44
CA LEU A 211 -3.58 13.92 -4.44
C LEU A 211 -2.47 14.29 -5.44
N ALA A 212 -2.35 15.57 -5.80
CA ALA A 212 -1.27 16.11 -6.62
C ALA A 212 0.07 16.02 -5.88
N THR A 213 0.12 16.39 -4.59
CA THR A 213 1.33 16.23 -3.76
C THR A 213 1.75 14.77 -3.66
N LYS A 214 0.79 13.84 -3.48
CA LYS A 214 1.08 12.39 -3.53
C LYS A 214 1.68 12.01 -4.88
N PHE A 215 1.13 12.50 -5.98
CA PHE A 215 1.62 12.21 -7.32
C PHE A 215 3.06 12.72 -7.54
N LEU A 216 3.37 13.94 -7.09
CA LEU A 216 4.73 14.48 -7.10
C LEU A 216 5.70 13.64 -6.25
N ALA A 217 5.30 13.25 -5.04
CA ALA A 217 6.11 12.36 -4.21
C ALA A 217 6.34 11.00 -4.89
N ALA A 218 5.32 10.44 -5.57
CA ALA A 218 5.46 9.23 -6.34
C ALA A 218 6.45 9.39 -7.50
N LEU A 219 6.41 10.50 -8.23
CA LEU A 219 7.40 10.81 -9.29
C LEU A 219 8.84 10.82 -8.76
N LEU A 220 9.07 11.38 -7.57
CA LEU A 220 10.39 11.35 -6.94
C LEU A 220 10.85 9.93 -6.63
N ILE A 221 9.96 9.09 -6.07
CA ILE A 221 10.24 7.66 -5.85
C ILE A 221 10.52 6.94 -7.18
N LEU A 222 9.78 7.26 -8.26
CA LEU A 222 10.04 6.70 -9.58
C LEU A 222 11.46 7.03 -10.06
N GLY A 223 11.88 8.29 -9.90
CA GLY A 223 13.23 8.75 -10.25
C GLY A 223 14.31 8.03 -9.45
N LEU A 224 14.10 7.85 -8.13
CA LEU A 224 15.02 7.10 -7.27
C LEU A 224 15.07 5.61 -7.64
N GLY A 225 13.93 5.00 -7.96
CA GLY A 225 13.87 3.63 -8.47
C GLY A 225 14.66 3.46 -9.77
N ALA A 226 14.50 4.38 -10.72
CA ALA A 226 15.27 4.37 -11.96
C ALA A 226 16.77 4.53 -11.71
N LEU A 227 17.16 5.43 -10.80
CA LEU A 227 18.56 5.60 -10.37
C LEU A 227 19.11 4.31 -9.73
N ASN A 228 18.32 3.65 -8.89
CA ASN A 228 18.69 2.40 -8.23
C ASN A 228 18.90 1.27 -9.23
N MET A 229 17.97 1.11 -10.17
CA MET A 229 18.01 0.07 -11.20
C MET A 229 19.13 0.26 -12.22
N THR A 230 19.64 1.48 -12.38
CA THR A 230 20.68 1.80 -13.37
C THR A 230 22.03 2.01 -12.71
N ARG A 231 22.23 3.17 -12.07
CA ARG A 231 23.54 3.58 -11.55
C ARG A 231 23.93 2.83 -10.29
N VAL A 232 23.02 2.68 -9.32
CA VAL A 232 23.37 2.03 -8.04
C VAL A 232 23.62 0.54 -8.24
N THR A 233 22.80 -0.13 -9.05
CA THR A 233 23.02 -1.54 -9.39
C THR A 233 24.35 -1.75 -10.12
N HIS A 234 24.71 -0.88 -11.07
CA HIS A 234 26.03 -0.92 -11.70
C HIS A 234 27.15 -0.71 -10.68
N GLN A 235 27.03 0.26 -9.77
CA GLN A 235 28.02 0.48 -8.72
C GLN A 235 28.15 -0.71 -7.79
N LEU A 236 27.06 -1.39 -7.41
CA LEU A 236 27.13 -2.64 -6.63
C LEU A 236 27.99 -3.71 -7.30
N ALA A 237 28.06 -3.73 -8.64
CA ALA A 237 28.88 -4.66 -9.40
C ALA A 237 30.36 -4.22 -9.52
N THR A 238 30.63 -2.92 -9.65
CA THR A 238 31.99 -2.41 -9.91
C THR A 238 32.72 -1.87 -8.67
N ASP A 239 31.99 -1.34 -7.70
CA ASP A 239 32.48 -0.81 -6.43
C ASP A 239 31.41 -1.01 -5.34
N ALA A 240 31.49 -2.17 -4.68
CA ALA A 240 30.48 -2.60 -3.71
C ALA A 240 30.37 -1.65 -2.50
N VAL A 241 31.46 -0.98 -2.10
CA VAL A 241 31.46 -0.06 -0.95
C VAL A 241 30.59 1.15 -1.27
N SER A 242 30.88 1.82 -2.39
CA SER A 242 30.09 2.96 -2.86
C SER A 242 28.67 2.56 -3.23
N GLY A 243 28.49 1.42 -3.91
CA GLY A 243 27.19 0.89 -4.30
C GLY A 243 26.27 0.65 -3.10
N ARG A 244 26.78 0.04 -2.02
CA ARG A 244 26.01 -0.16 -0.78
C ARG A 244 25.67 1.16 -0.09
N ALA A 245 26.61 2.11 -0.06
CA ALA A 245 26.37 3.41 0.54
C ALA A 245 25.24 4.16 -0.18
N ASN A 246 25.29 4.19 -1.51
CA ASN A 246 24.27 4.82 -2.34
C ASN A 246 22.93 4.09 -2.25
N LEU A 247 22.92 2.75 -2.24
CA LEU A 247 21.70 1.98 -2.03
C LEU A 247 21.04 2.30 -0.67
N ARG A 248 21.82 2.42 0.41
CA ARG A 248 21.25 2.85 1.71
C ARG A 248 20.66 4.24 1.64
N ALA A 249 21.35 5.18 0.99
CA ALA A 249 20.90 6.56 0.90
C ALA A 249 19.56 6.65 0.14
N THR A 250 19.46 6.01 -1.03
CA THR A 250 18.23 6.03 -1.84
C THR A 250 17.09 5.30 -1.15
N LEU A 251 17.33 4.13 -0.54
CA LEU A 251 16.29 3.38 0.19
C LEU A 251 15.79 4.14 1.44
N ARG A 252 16.63 4.94 2.09
CA ARG A 252 16.19 5.83 3.19
C ARG A 252 15.25 6.91 2.68
N VAL A 253 15.57 7.53 1.55
CA VAL A 253 14.71 8.54 0.94
C VAL A 253 13.39 7.91 0.48
N ASP A 254 13.43 6.73 -0.15
CA ASP A 254 12.22 5.96 -0.50
C ASP A 254 11.35 5.71 0.73
N ALA A 255 11.93 5.23 1.84
CA ALA A 255 11.20 4.98 3.08
C ALA A 255 10.50 6.25 3.62
N VAL A 256 11.19 7.39 3.64
CA VAL A 256 10.61 8.67 4.06
C VAL A 256 9.47 9.09 3.13
N LEU A 257 9.66 9.00 1.81
CA LEU A 257 8.63 9.35 0.84
C LEU A 257 7.41 8.42 0.92
N PHE A 258 7.59 7.12 1.20
CA PHE A 258 6.48 6.21 1.42
C PHE A 258 5.67 6.55 2.67
N VAL A 259 6.34 6.89 3.78
CA VAL A 259 5.68 7.36 5.01
C VAL A 259 4.90 8.65 4.73
N LEU A 260 5.49 9.60 4.00
CA LEU A 260 4.81 10.82 3.59
C LEU A 260 3.57 10.53 2.75
N ILE A 261 3.67 9.67 1.74
CA ILE A 261 2.56 9.27 0.87
C ILE A 261 1.43 8.64 1.69
N LEU A 262 1.76 7.75 2.65
CA LEU A 262 0.76 7.14 3.54
C LEU A 262 0.02 8.20 4.38
N GLY A 263 0.76 9.16 4.92
CA GLY A 263 0.17 10.29 5.65
C GLY A 263 -0.76 11.13 4.77
N ILE A 264 -0.34 11.46 3.55
CA ILE A 264 -1.14 12.21 2.58
C ILE A 264 -2.43 11.45 2.24
N ILE A 265 -2.37 10.13 1.97
CA ILE A 265 -3.55 9.33 1.65
C ILE A 265 -4.53 9.30 2.83
N ALA A 266 -4.03 9.12 4.05
CA ALA A 266 -4.87 9.12 5.24
C ALA A 266 -5.55 10.47 5.48
N ALA A 267 -4.81 11.57 5.31
CA ALA A 267 -5.35 12.93 5.39
C ALA A 267 -6.40 13.20 4.29
N ALA A 268 -6.09 12.88 3.03
CA ALA A 268 -6.98 13.10 1.89
C ALA A 268 -8.30 12.34 2.04
N THR A 269 -8.25 11.12 2.58
CA THR A 269 -9.45 10.30 2.78
C THR A 269 -10.21 10.61 4.07
N THR A 270 -9.74 11.53 4.92
CA THR A 270 -10.33 11.80 6.24
C THR A 270 -10.72 13.25 6.45
N ILE A 271 -9.85 14.18 6.08
CA ILE A 271 -10.02 15.63 6.34
C ILE A 271 -10.63 16.32 5.12
N SER A 272 -10.31 15.85 3.92
CA SER A 272 -10.61 16.53 2.68
C SER A 272 -11.30 15.61 1.71
N GLY A 273 -12.26 14.77 2.16
CA GLY A 273 -13.06 13.97 1.22
C GLY A 273 -13.55 14.84 0.05
N PRO A 274 -13.63 14.30 -1.18
CA PRO A 274 -14.09 15.08 -2.32
C PRO A 274 -15.42 15.74 -1.97
N VAL A 275 -15.43 17.06 -2.11
CA VAL A 275 -16.68 17.82 -2.17
C VAL A 275 -17.36 17.41 -3.47
N GLU A 276 -18.61 16.97 -3.36
CA GLU A 276 -19.49 16.74 -4.51
C GLU A 276 -19.52 17.97 -5.44
#